data_AF-A0A9E1PY48-F1
#
_entry.id   AF-A0A9E1PY48-F1
#
_cell.length_a   1.000
_cell.length_b   1.000
_cell.length_c   1.000
_cell.angle_alpha   90.00
_cell.angle_beta   90.00
_cell.angle_gamma   90.00
#
_symmetry.space_group_name_H-M   'P 1'
#
loop_
_entity.id
_entity.type
_entity.pdbx_description
1 polymer ?
#
loop_
_entity_poly.entity_id
_entity_poly.type
_entity_poly.pdbx_seq_one_letter_code
_entity_poly.pdbx_strand_id
1 'polypeptide(L)'
;MYRIRLHGRGGQGMKTASRILGAAFFMENFEVQDAQRYGAERRGAPIFAYVRAARGKINERGVIACPDLVVVADDTLVPVPAAGVMQGATEKTVLLIDSAISPEDWRQRLNAPGPVIIMPSSRRLNPSEIPYLGAECAGAAAGLIGAISRDTLKEAIRQELALMQPAVIGENVKIALAAFDQMTVHAGIVTEQDRSTAHGYETPGWIEVPTDDVSVAGPAIYKSATSVEVRTGLWRTMRPVIDHERCNRCTWVCGSFCPDSAISVGDDGYPRIDLDHCKGCLICVAQCPPHAIEAIAEADAAVREKKGAPL
;
A
#
# COMPACT_ATOMS: atom_id res chain seq x y z
N MET A 1 -1.60 3.03 24.34
CA MET A 1 -0.93 2.28 23.26
C MET A 1 -1.15 2.99 21.94
N TYR A 2 -0.13 3.05 21.09
CA TYR A 2 -0.24 3.39 19.67
C TYR A 2 -0.66 2.16 18.87
N ARG A 3 -1.62 2.31 17.96
CA ARG A 3 -2.10 1.29 17.01
C ARG A 3 -1.96 1.82 15.60
N ILE A 4 -0.96 1.36 14.88
CA ILE A 4 -0.56 1.91 13.58
C ILE A 4 -0.78 0.87 12.51
N ARG A 5 -1.49 1.23 11.44
CA ARG A 5 -1.63 0.41 10.24
C ARG A 5 -0.87 1.03 9.08
N LEU A 6 -0.14 0.21 8.36
CA LEU A 6 0.56 0.59 7.15
C LEU A 6 -0.05 -0.18 5.98
N HIS A 7 -0.62 0.56 5.05
CA HIS A 7 -1.27 0.06 3.85
C HIS A 7 -0.39 0.41 2.65
N GLY A 8 -0.09 -0.60 1.84
CA GLY A 8 0.69 -0.43 0.62
C GLY A 8 0.40 -1.56 -0.36
N ARG A 9 1.21 -1.63 -1.40
CA ARG A 9 1.19 -2.70 -2.40
C ARG A 9 2.38 -3.63 -2.22
N GLY A 10 2.22 -4.89 -2.62
CA GLY A 10 3.32 -5.85 -2.67
C GLY A 10 4.51 -5.25 -3.44
N GLY A 11 5.65 -5.10 -2.78
CA GLY A 11 6.86 -4.47 -3.32
C GLY A 11 7.15 -3.04 -2.83
N GLN A 12 6.22 -2.38 -2.15
CA GLN A 12 6.38 -1.01 -1.61
C GLN A 12 7.04 -0.97 -0.22
N GLY A 13 7.50 -2.09 0.32
CA GLY A 13 8.28 -2.11 1.57
C GLY A 13 7.48 -1.85 2.85
N MET A 14 6.15 -2.05 2.91
CA MET A 14 5.37 -1.83 4.14
C MET A 14 5.77 -2.73 5.31
N LYS A 15 6.26 -3.95 5.02
CA LYS A 15 6.87 -4.81 6.04
C LYS A 15 8.12 -4.18 6.64
N THR A 16 8.97 -3.63 5.78
CA THR A 16 10.19 -2.95 6.19
C THR A 16 9.83 -1.71 7.00
N ALA A 17 8.83 -0.94 6.57
CA ALA A 17 8.31 0.22 7.29
C ALA A 17 7.85 -0.14 8.72
N SER A 18 7.07 -1.21 8.88
CA SER A 18 6.60 -1.64 10.21
C SER A 18 7.75 -2.07 11.11
N ARG A 19 8.75 -2.77 10.57
CA ARG A 19 9.94 -3.19 11.33
C ARG A 19 10.81 -2.02 11.74
N ILE A 20 11.07 -1.07 10.84
CA ILE A 20 11.81 0.17 11.15
C ILE A 20 11.11 0.92 12.28
N LEU A 21 9.81 1.14 12.14
CA LEU A 21 9.03 1.89 13.13
C LEU A 21 8.98 1.14 14.47
N GLY A 22 8.82 -0.19 14.43
CA GLY A 22 8.85 -1.04 15.62
C GLY A 22 10.20 -1.02 16.34
N ALA A 23 11.31 -1.16 15.62
CA ALA A 23 12.66 -1.06 16.17
C ALA A 23 12.91 0.33 16.78
N ALA A 24 12.46 1.39 16.11
CA ALA A 24 12.59 2.76 16.63
C ALA A 24 11.80 2.94 17.94
N PHE A 25 10.56 2.47 18.03
CA PHE A 25 9.81 2.48 19.29
C PHE A 25 10.49 1.67 20.40
N PHE A 26 11.04 0.51 20.06
CA PHE A 26 11.73 -0.35 21.03
C PHE A 26 12.94 0.36 21.65
N MET A 27 13.73 1.06 20.83
CA MET A 27 14.85 1.88 21.29
C MET A 27 14.42 3.06 22.18
N GLU A 28 13.19 3.55 22.04
CA GLU A 28 12.58 4.57 22.91
C GLU A 28 11.93 3.99 24.19
N ASN A 29 12.28 2.74 24.54
CA ASN A 29 11.78 2.01 25.72
C ASN A 29 10.27 1.70 25.70
N PHE A 30 9.69 1.51 24.52
CA PHE A 30 8.34 0.95 24.39
C PHE A 30 8.40 -0.58 24.31
N GLU A 31 7.36 -1.23 24.82
CA GLU A 31 7.01 -2.59 24.40
C GLU A 31 6.34 -2.52 23.03
N VAL A 32 6.77 -3.37 22.11
CA VAL A 32 6.40 -3.29 20.69
C VAL A 32 5.91 -4.64 20.18
N GLN A 33 4.91 -4.58 19.31
CA GLN A 33 4.52 -5.70 18.45
C GLN A 33 4.37 -5.20 17.03
N ASP A 34 5.22 -5.68 16.12
CA ASP A 34 4.99 -5.57 14.69
C ASP A 34 4.45 -6.89 14.14
N ALA A 35 3.47 -6.80 13.26
CA ALA A 35 2.87 -7.97 12.63
C ALA A 35 2.49 -7.63 11.19
N GLN A 36 2.38 -8.65 10.35
CA GLN A 36 1.96 -8.48 8.97
C GLN A 36 0.80 -9.43 8.68
N ARG A 37 -0.11 -8.98 7.81
CA ARG A 37 -1.15 -9.83 7.25
C ARG A 37 -0.75 -10.19 5.82
N TYR A 38 -0.37 -11.45 5.63
CA TYR A 38 -0.17 -12.05 4.31
C TYR A 38 -1.28 -13.06 4.04
N GLY A 39 -1.79 -13.04 2.82
CA GLY A 39 -2.45 -14.13 2.12
C GLY A 39 -1.60 -14.57 0.92
N ALA A 40 -2.22 -14.98 -0.19
CA ALA A 40 -1.53 -15.42 -1.41
C ALA A 40 -1.05 -14.25 -2.30
N GLU A 41 -0.98 -13.03 -1.77
CA GLU A 41 -0.81 -11.82 -2.56
C GLU A 41 0.58 -11.69 -3.18
N ARG A 42 0.62 -11.23 -4.44
CA ARG A 42 1.82 -11.02 -5.25
C ARG A 42 2.14 -9.52 -5.35
N ARG A 43 3.20 -9.15 -6.09
CA ARG A 43 3.53 -7.75 -6.38
C ARG A 43 2.29 -6.98 -6.88
N GLY A 44 2.07 -5.76 -6.35
CA GLY A 44 0.95 -4.89 -6.71
C GLY A 44 -0.34 -5.08 -5.89
N ALA A 45 -0.56 -6.26 -5.31
CA ALA A 45 -1.72 -6.53 -4.46
C ALA A 45 -1.66 -5.72 -3.15
N PRO A 46 -2.80 -5.34 -2.56
CA PRO A 46 -2.84 -4.69 -1.25
C PRO A 46 -2.16 -5.53 -0.17
N ILE A 47 -1.29 -4.90 0.62
CA ILE A 47 -0.61 -5.50 1.78
C ILE A 47 -0.81 -4.65 3.02
N PHE A 48 -0.79 -5.30 4.18
CA PHE A 48 -1.03 -4.66 5.48
C PHE A 48 0.08 -5.04 6.46
N ALA A 49 0.61 -4.02 7.14
CA ALA A 49 1.46 -4.20 8.29
C ALA A 49 0.92 -3.42 9.49
N TYR A 50 1.21 -3.91 10.67
CA TYR A 50 0.71 -3.40 11.94
C TYR A 50 1.89 -3.12 12.86
N VAL A 51 1.82 -2.01 13.58
CA VAL A 51 2.72 -1.73 14.70
C VAL A 51 1.87 -1.32 15.89
N ARG A 52 2.09 -1.99 17.02
CA ARG A 52 1.61 -1.58 18.34
C ARG A 52 2.79 -1.18 19.20
N ALA A 53 2.69 -0.05 19.89
CA ALA A 53 3.72 0.39 20.83
C ALA A 53 3.07 0.94 22.10
N ALA A 54 3.53 0.52 23.27
CA ALA A 54 3.03 0.99 24.56
C ALA A 54 4.13 0.96 25.62
N ARG A 55 4.03 1.78 26.67
CA ARG A 55 4.97 1.76 27.80
C ARG A 55 4.78 0.57 28.78
N GLY A 56 3.95 -0.41 28.42
CA GLY A 56 3.74 -1.61 29.24
C GLY A 56 3.17 -2.76 28.42
N LYS A 57 2.79 -3.85 29.09
CA LYS A 57 2.37 -5.12 28.46
C LYS A 57 1.30 -4.99 27.38
N ILE A 58 1.58 -5.45 26.16
CA ILE A 58 0.60 -5.46 25.07
C ILE A 58 -0.06 -6.85 25.02
N ASN A 59 -1.34 -6.92 25.40
CA ASN A 59 -2.12 -8.17 25.39
C ASN A 59 -2.99 -8.33 24.14
N GLU A 60 -3.26 -7.24 23.41
CA GLU A 60 -4.02 -7.27 22.15
C GLU A 60 -3.26 -8.10 21.10
N ARG A 61 -3.96 -8.97 20.36
CA ARG A 61 -3.38 -9.85 19.33
C ARG A 61 -4.20 -9.77 18.04
N GLY A 62 -3.56 -10.11 16.92
CA GLY A 62 -4.19 -10.09 15.60
C GLY A 62 -4.25 -8.70 14.97
N VAL A 63 -5.25 -8.50 14.10
CA VAL A 63 -5.41 -7.26 13.31
C VAL A 63 -5.76 -6.06 14.19
N ILE A 64 -5.34 -4.87 13.78
CA ILE A 64 -5.72 -3.62 14.44
C ILE A 64 -7.13 -3.22 13.94
N ALA A 65 -8.12 -3.39 14.80
CA ALA A 65 -9.51 -3.03 14.52
C ALA A 65 -9.71 -1.50 14.49
N CYS A 66 -9.27 -0.80 15.55
CA CYS A 66 -9.36 0.65 15.67
C CYS A 66 -7.95 1.27 15.68
N PRO A 67 -7.48 1.84 14.55
CA PRO A 67 -6.15 2.45 14.47
C PRO A 67 -6.12 3.89 14.99
N ASP A 68 -4.98 4.29 15.53
CA ASP A 68 -4.67 5.68 15.88
C ASP A 68 -3.99 6.39 14.69
N LEU A 69 -3.25 5.65 13.88
CA LEU A 69 -2.61 6.12 12.66
C LEU A 69 -2.80 5.10 11.53
N VAL A 70 -3.22 5.57 10.37
CA VAL A 70 -3.27 4.79 9.12
C VAL A 70 -2.37 5.48 8.11
N VAL A 71 -1.28 4.81 7.75
CA VAL A 71 -0.34 5.24 6.71
C VAL A 71 -0.70 4.53 5.41
N VAL A 72 -0.89 5.29 4.34
CA VAL A 72 -1.25 4.79 3.01
C VAL A 72 -0.15 5.21 2.04
N ALA A 73 0.63 4.23 1.59
CA ALA A 73 1.78 4.45 0.72
C ALA A 73 1.41 4.82 -0.72
N ASP A 74 0.15 4.66 -1.11
CA ASP A 74 -0.35 4.89 -2.47
C ASP A 74 -1.85 5.18 -2.44
N ASP A 75 -2.27 6.35 -2.92
CA ASP A 75 -3.66 6.77 -2.92
C ASP A 75 -4.61 5.91 -3.78
N THR A 76 -4.09 5.15 -4.74
CA THR A 76 -4.87 4.20 -5.54
C THR A 76 -5.37 3.01 -4.72
N LEU A 77 -4.84 2.77 -3.50
CA LEU A 77 -5.34 1.76 -2.58
C LEU A 77 -6.60 2.17 -1.83
N VAL A 78 -6.81 3.48 -1.62
CA VAL A 78 -7.94 4.01 -0.86
C VAL A 78 -9.29 3.53 -1.40
N PRO A 79 -9.56 3.54 -2.72
CA PRO A 79 -10.83 3.04 -3.26
C PRO A 79 -10.94 1.51 -3.30
N VAL A 80 -9.88 0.74 -2.98
CA VAL A 80 -9.90 -0.73 -3.07
C VAL A 80 -10.51 -1.32 -1.81
N PRO A 81 -11.70 -1.95 -1.85
CA PRO A 81 -12.36 -2.45 -0.63
C PRO A 81 -11.52 -3.47 0.13
N ALA A 82 -10.80 -4.33 -0.59
CA ALA A 82 -9.89 -5.31 0.00
C ALA A 82 -8.73 -4.67 0.77
N ALA A 83 -8.38 -3.40 0.49
CA ALA A 83 -7.34 -2.68 1.20
C ALA A 83 -7.80 -2.17 2.58
N GLY A 84 -9.11 -2.06 2.83
CA GLY A 84 -9.68 -1.79 4.15
C GLY A 84 -9.15 -0.52 4.85
N VAL A 85 -8.69 0.49 4.09
CA VAL A 85 -7.98 1.68 4.63
C VAL A 85 -8.78 2.36 5.74
N MET A 86 -10.08 2.53 5.53
CA MET A 86 -10.98 3.23 6.45
C MET A 86 -11.59 2.35 7.55
N GLN A 87 -11.32 1.03 7.56
CA GLN A 87 -11.99 0.11 8.49
C GLN A 87 -11.67 0.47 9.94
N GLY A 88 -12.69 0.76 10.75
CA GLY A 88 -12.52 1.12 12.16
C GLY A 88 -11.83 2.46 12.44
N ALA A 89 -11.68 3.32 11.42
CA ALA A 89 -11.22 4.70 11.61
C ALA A 89 -12.24 5.49 12.43
N THR A 90 -11.75 6.33 13.34
CA THR A 90 -12.54 7.17 14.26
C THR A 90 -12.07 8.62 14.16
N GLU A 91 -12.70 9.53 14.92
CA GLU A 91 -12.30 10.94 14.99
C GLU A 91 -10.86 11.15 15.49
N LYS A 92 -10.32 10.17 16.22
CA LYS A 92 -8.95 10.17 16.73
C LYS A 92 -7.95 9.54 15.76
N THR A 93 -8.42 8.91 14.69
CA THR A 93 -7.56 8.26 13.71
C THR A 93 -6.98 9.30 12.76
N VAL A 94 -5.66 9.38 12.68
CA VAL A 94 -4.96 10.20 11.69
C VAL A 94 -4.73 9.38 10.43
N LEU A 95 -5.12 9.91 9.27
CA LEU A 95 -4.86 9.34 7.96
C LEU A 95 -3.67 10.07 7.32
N LEU A 96 -2.58 9.36 7.07
CA LEU A 96 -1.44 9.86 6.32
C LEU A 96 -1.43 9.18 4.94
N ILE A 97 -1.61 9.96 3.87
CA ILE A 97 -1.77 9.42 2.50
C ILE A 97 -0.70 10.00 1.57
N ASP A 98 0.02 9.15 0.85
CA ASP A 98 0.81 9.57 -0.32
C ASP A 98 -0.15 9.91 -1.47
N SER A 99 -0.42 11.21 -1.67
CA SER A 99 -1.31 11.70 -2.72
C SER A 99 -0.93 13.11 -3.20
N ALA A 100 -1.33 13.47 -4.42
CA ALA A 100 -1.34 14.86 -4.92
C ALA A 100 -2.71 15.51 -4.79
N ILE A 101 -3.73 14.75 -4.37
CA ILE A 101 -5.03 15.31 -4.00
C ILE A 101 -4.87 15.94 -2.62
N SER A 102 -5.46 17.12 -2.43
CA SER A 102 -5.34 17.87 -1.17
C SER A 102 -5.94 17.12 0.03
N PRO A 103 -5.48 17.42 1.26
CA PRO A 103 -6.09 16.87 2.47
C PRO A 103 -7.61 17.12 2.53
N GLU A 104 -8.06 18.31 2.13
CA GLU A 104 -9.47 18.71 2.15
C GLU A 104 -10.32 17.86 1.19
N ASP A 105 -9.84 17.65 -0.03
CA ASP A 105 -10.51 16.82 -1.02
C ASP A 105 -10.63 15.37 -0.54
N TRP A 106 -9.57 14.83 0.07
CA TRP A 106 -9.63 13.48 0.65
C TRP A 106 -10.60 13.39 1.81
N ARG A 107 -10.58 14.38 2.70
CA ARG A 107 -11.50 14.44 3.84
C ARG A 107 -12.94 14.44 3.37
N GLN A 108 -13.26 15.20 2.32
CA GLN A 108 -14.59 15.23 1.71
C GLN A 108 -14.95 13.90 1.04
N ARG A 109 -14.05 13.32 0.23
CA ARG A 109 -14.29 12.06 -0.51
C ARG A 109 -14.52 10.88 0.41
N LEU A 110 -13.80 10.82 1.53
CA LEU A 110 -13.84 9.69 2.45
C LEU A 110 -14.85 9.89 3.58
N ASN A 111 -15.45 11.08 3.69
CA ASN A 111 -16.15 11.50 4.89
C ASN A 111 -15.31 11.18 6.14
N ALA A 112 -14.02 11.52 6.09
CA ALA A 112 -13.05 11.04 7.07
C ALA A 112 -13.36 11.61 8.46
N PRO A 113 -13.49 10.76 9.50
CA PRO A 113 -13.87 11.21 10.83
C PRO A 113 -12.75 12.00 11.52
N GLY A 114 -11.49 11.65 11.25
CA GLY A 114 -10.31 12.28 11.85
C GLY A 114 -9.47 13.11 10.88
N PRO A 115 -8.29 13.59 11.32
CA PRO A 115 -7.38 14.38 10.50
C PRO A 115 -6.85 13.60 9.29
N VAL A 116 -6.73 14.28 8.15
CA VAL A 116 -6.06 13.78 6.95
C VAL A 116 -4.83 14.63 6.70
N ILE A 117 -3.69 13.98 6.47
CA ILE A 117 -2.39 14.59 6.18
C ILE A 117 -1.86 13.95 4.89
N ILE A 118 -1.25 14.78 4.04
CA ILE A 118 -0.58 14.32 2.83
C ILE A 118 0.91 14.13 3.09
N MET A 119 1.41 12.96 2.71
CA MET A 119 2.83 12.64 2.78
C MET A 119 3.59 13.42 1.70
N PRO A 120 4.74 14.01 2.02
CA PRO A 120 5.52 14.77 1.06
C PRO A 120 6.26 13.84 0.10
N SER A 121 5.55 13.35 -0.92
CA SER A 121 6.10 12.38 -1.87
C SER A 121 6.87 13.05 -3.01
N SER A 122 8.10 12.58 -3.27
CA SER A 122 8.89 12.91 -4.47
C SER A 122 8.50 12.08 -5.71
N ARG A 123 7.62 11.08 -5.55
CA ARG A 123 7.68 9.84 -6.35
C ARG A 123 6.75 9.73 -7.53
N ARG A 124 5.79 10.64 -7.72
CA ARG A 124 4.84 10.55 -8.85
C ARG A 124 5.54 10.49 -10.21
N LEU A 125 6.83 10.81 -10.27
CA LEU A 125 7.63 10.90 -11.49
C LEU A 125 8.70 9.80 -11.65
N ASN A 126 8.99 8.94 -10.66
CA ASN A 126 10.16 8.03 -10.74
C ASN A 126 9.95 6.63 -10.11
N PRO A 127 9.66 5.60 -10.93
CA PRO A 127 9.53 4.21 -10.47
C PRO A 127 10.77 3.63 -9.77
N SER A 128 11.98 4.17 -10.04
CA SER A 128 13.22 3.70 -9.41
C SER A 128 13.29 4.02 -7.91
N GLU A 129 12.44 4.93 -7.43
CA GLU A 129 12.40 5.31 -6.02
C GLU A 129 11.52 4.36 -5.19
N ILE A 130 10.63 3.56 -5.80
CA ILE A 130 9.72 2.61 -5.12
C ILE A 130 10.37 1.84 -3.94
N PRO A 131 11.60 1.30 -4.06
CA PRO A 131 12.26 0.59 -2.96
C PRO A 131 12.42 1.37 -1.65
N TYR A 132 12.49 2.71 -1.69
CA TYR A 132 12.68 3.54 -0.49
C TYR A 132 11.37 3.93 0.22
N LEU A 133 10.19 3.55 -0.32
CA LEU A 133 8.88 4.01 0.17
C LEU A 133 8.62 3.57 1.60
N GLY A 134 9.08 2.38 1.95
CA GLY A 134 8.93 1.84 3.29
C GLY A 134 9.64 2.70 4.34
N ALA A 135 10.87 3.15 4.05
CA ALA A 135 11.62 4.00 4.96
C ALA A 135 11.00 5.40 5.06
N GLU A 136 10.53 5.95 3.94
CA GLU A 136 9.80 7.23 3.89
C GLU A 136 8.53 7.21 4.75
N CYS A 137 7.70 6.18 4.57
CA CYS A 137 6.48 5.97 5.37
C CYS A 137 6.79 5.83 6.87
N ALA A 138 7.86 5.11 7.23
CA ALA A 138 8.28 4.96 8.62
C ALA A 138 8.76 6.30 9.21
N GLY A 139 9.52 7.09 8.44
CA GLY A 139 9.98 8.41 8.86
C GLY A 139 8.85 9.42 9.04
N ALA A 140 7.93 9.48 8.08
CA ALA A 140 6.74 10.32 8.16
C ALA A 140 5.87 9.94 9.38
N ALA A 141 5.63 8.64 9.59
CA ALA A 141 4.89 8.15 10.76
C ALA A 141 5.57 8.54 12.08
N ALA A 142 6.89 8.34 12.19
CA ALA A 142 7.65 8.72 13.38
C ALA A 142 7.57 10.22 13.67
N GLY A 143 7.63 11.08 12.64
CA GLY A 143 7.49 12.53 12.77
C GLY A 143 6.11 12.95 13.28
N LEU A 144 5.02 12.34 12.78
CA LEU A 144 3.65 12.61 13.25
C LEU A 144 3.43 12.17 14.70
N ILE A 145 4.04 11.05 15.10
CA ILE A 145 3.91 10.51 16.46
C ILE A 145 4.66 11.37 17.46
N GLY A 146 5.84 11.87 17.11
CA GLY A 146 6.65 12.75 17.96
C GLY A 146 7.27 12.07 19.20
N ALA A 147 7.11 10.75 19.34
CA ALA A 147 7.67 9.96 20.45
C ALA A 147 9.00 9.26 20.10
N ILE A 148 9.48 9.43 18.86
CA ILE A 148 10.70 8.81 18.34
C ILE A 148 11.69 9.91 17.99
N SER A 149 12.91 9.83 18.51
CA SER A 149 13.95 10.78 18.16
C SER A 149 14.47 10.55 16.73
N ARG A 150 14.95 11.64 16.12
CA ARG A 150 15.53 11.62 14.78
C ARG A 150 16.73 10.66 14.67
N ASP A 151 17.57 10.60 15.71
CA ASP A 151 18.74 9.73 15.75
C ASP A 151 18.34 8.26 15.97
N THR A 152 17.32 8.01 16.79
CA THR A 152 16.75 6.68 16.99
C THR A 152 16.20 6.11 15.68
N LEU A 153 15.44 6.90 14.93
CA LEU A 153 14.92 6.50 13.62
C LEU A 153 16.05 6.13 12.65
N LYS A 154 17.10 6.96 12.59
CA LYS A 154 18.28 6.70 11.75
C LYS A 154 18.97 5.39 12.11
N GLU A 155 19.10 5.08 13.39
CA GLU A 155 19.70 3.83 13.84
C GLU A 155 18.81 2.63 13.57
N ALA A 156 17.49 2.74 13.80
CA ALA A 156 16.54 1.70 13.45
C ALA A 156 16.57 1.33 11.96
N ILE A 157 16.68 2.32 11.06
CA ILE A 157 16.81 2.08 9.62
C ILE A 157 18.10 1.30 9.32
N ARG A 158 19.22 1.66 9.94
CA ARG A 158 20.50 0.97 9.73
C ARG A 158 20.46 -0.47 10.21
N GLN A 159 19.83 -0.73 11.35
CA GLN A 159 19.70 -2.08 11.88
C GLN A 159 18.80 -2.95 11.00
N GLU A 160 17.64 -2.44 10.61
CA GLU A 160 16.69 -3.21 9.78
C GLU A 160 17.20 -3.45 8.35
N LEU A 161 18.03 -2.54 7.82
CA LEU A 161 18.60 -2.65 6.49
C LEU A 161 20.07 -3.11 6.48
N ALA A 162 20.59 -3.66 7.57
CA ALA A 162 22.01 -3.98 7.73
C ALA A 162 22.59 -4.91 6.65
N LEU A 163 21.74 -5.73 6.00
CA LEU A 163 22.14 -6.64 4.92
C LEU A 163 22.20 -5.98 3.53
N MET A 164 21.78 -4.71 3.42
CA MET A 164 21.77 -3.96 2.16
C MET A 164 23.11 -3.25 1.95
N GLN A 165 23.36 -2.81 0.71
CA GLN A 165 24.55 -2.03 0.39
C GLN A 165 24.56 -0.68 1.16
N PRO A 166 25.72 -0.20 1.64
CA PRO A 166 25.80 1.06 2.39
C PRO A 166 25.19 2.27 1.68
N ALA A 167 25.32 2.33 0.34
CA ALA A 167 24.71 3.38 -0.47
C ALA A 167 23.17 3.35 -0.38
N VAL A 168 22.56 2.16 -0.44
CA VAL A 168 21.11 1.97 -0.31
C VAL A 168 20.63 2.35 1.09
N ILE A 169 21.37 1.98 2.13
CA ILE A 169 21.06 2.37 3.51
C ILE A 169 21.12 3.90 3.66
N GLY A 170 22.17 4.53 3.11
CA GLY A 170 22.34 5.98 3.12
C GLY A 170 21.17 6.73 2.50
N GLU A 171 20.69 6.28 1.34
CA GLU A 171 19.55 6.91 0.66
C GLU A 171 18.23 6.70 1.43
N ASN A 172 18.01 5.49 1.98
CA ASN A 172 16.84 5.24 2.84
C ASN A 172 16.84 6.16 4.07
N VAL A 173 17.98 6.32 4.74
CA VAL A 173 18.12 7.21 5.89
C VAL A 173 17.82 8.66 5.48
N LYS A 174 18.41 9.14 4.39
CA LYS A 174 18.19 10.51 3.91
C LYS A 174 16.72 10.79 3.62
N ILE A 175 16.06 9.91 2.87
CA ILE A 175 14.63 10.05 2.51
C ILE A 175 13.74 9.99 3.76
N ALA A 176 13.96 9.01 4.63
CA ALA A 176 13.16 8.86 5.85
C ALA A 176 13.30 10.07 6.79
N LEU A 177 14.52 10.61 6.93
CA LEU A 177 14.75 11.78 7.78
C LEU A 177 14.15 13.05 7.18
N ALA A 178 14.19 13.22 5.85
CA ALA A 178 13.52 14.33 5.19
C ALA A 178 11.99 14.27 5.38
N ALA A 179 11.40 13.07 5.31
CA ALA A 179 9.98 12.87 5.59
C ALA A 179 9.64 13.10 7.07
N PHE A 180 10.50 12.62 7.98
CA PHE A 180 10.38 12.90 9.42
C PHE A 180 10.37 14.40 9.70
N ASP A 181 11.39 15.11 9.22
CA ASP A 181 11.59 16.55 9.47
C ASP A 181 10.37 17.36 8.98
N GLN A 182 9.80 17.01 7.83
CA GLN A 182 8.58 17.65 7.29
C GLN A 182 7.32 17.35 8.12
N MET A 183 7.19 16.15 8.68
CA MET A 183 6.04 15.78 9.50
C MET A 183 6.11 16.32 10.93
N THR A 184 7.27 16.80 11.40
CA THR A 184 7.42 17.34 12.76
C THR A 184 6.53 18.56 13.03
N VAL A 185 6.08 19.28 12.00
CA VAL A 185 5.10 20.38 12.13
C VAL A 185 3.75 19.90 12.68
N HIS A 186 3.47 18.60 12.58
CA HIS A 186 2.29 17.93 13.11
C HIS A 186 2.65 16.96 14.27
N ALA A 187 3.84 17.07 14.86
CA ALA A 187 4.29 16.16 15.90
C ALA A 187 3.31 16.09 17.08
N GLY A 188 2.98 14.88 17.50
CA GLY A 188 2.05 14.63 18.60
C GLY A 188 0.57 14.65 18.20
N ILE A 189 0.24 14.83 16.91
CA ILE A 189 -1.16 14.70 16.43
C ILE A 189 -1.67 13.26 16.62
N VAL A 190 -0.78 12.27 16.51
CA VAL A 190 -1.07 10.88 16.87
C VAL A 190 -0.74 10.69 18.34
N THR A 191 -1.77 10.62 19.18
CA THR A 191 -1.60 10.44 20.61
C THR A 191 -1.78 8.99 21.02
N GLU A 192 -1.06 8.59 22.07
CA GLU A 192 -1.27 7.29 22.69
C GLU A 192 -2.71 7.19 23.21
N GLN A 193 -3.48 6.20 22.74
CA GLN A 193 -4.86 5.98 23.22
C GLN A 193 -4.88 4.97 24.37
N ASP A 194 -5.91 5.08 25.20
CA ASP A 194 -6.15 4.09 26.25
C ASP A 194 -6.27 2.68 25.67
N ARG A 195 -5.86 1.73 26.50
CA ARG A 195 -6.01 0.32 26.18
C ARG A 195 -7.50 0.02 26.15
N SER A 196 -7.96 -0.60 25.08
CA SER A 196 -9.25 -1.26 25.07
C SER A 196 -9.19 -2.31 26.18
N THR A 197 -9.86 -2.04 27.29
CA THR A 197 -10.01 -3.03 28.35
C THR A 197 -11.08 -4.03 27.90
N ALA A 198 -11.00 -5.28 28.34
CA ALA A 198 -12.05 -6.25 28.07
C ALA A 198 -13.37 -5.92 28.81
N HIS A 199 -13.39 -4.85 29.62
CA HIS A 199 -14.58 -4.37 30.31
C HIS A 199 -15.55 -3.79 29.29
N GLY A 200 -16.74 -4.39 29.19
CA GLY A 200 -17.74 -4.02 28.17
C GLY A 200 -17.54 -4.70 26.82
N TYR A 201 -16.66 -5.70 26.71
CA TYR A 201 -16.68 -6.60 25.54
C TYR A 201 -18.00 -7.38 25.55
N GLU A 202 -18.91 -7.00 24.66
CA GLU A 202 -20.03 -7.86 24.31
C GLU A 202 -19.50 -8.96 23.41
N THR A 203 -19.63 -10.21 23.86
CA THR A 203 -19.39 -11.36 23.00
C THR A 203 -20.26 -11.18 21.75
N PRO A 204 -19.66 -11.13 20.54
CA PRO A 204 -20.46 -11.07 19.33
C PRO A 204 -21.39 -12.28 19.35
N GLY A 205 -22.63 -12.09 18.90
CA GLY A 205 -23.53 -13.22 18.72
C GLY A 205 -22.81 -14.30 17.92
N TRP A 206 -22.71 -15.49 18.48
CA TRP A 206 -22.14 -16.63 17.77
C TRP A 206 -23.01 -16.85 16.54
N ILE A 207 -22.47 -16.49 15.37
CA ILE A 207 -23.07 -16.88 14.11
C ILE A 207 -22.56 -18.28 13.81
N GLU A 208 -23.50 -19.22 13.68
CA GLU A 208 -23.18 -20.52 13.14
C GLU A 208 -22.93 -20.33 11.66
N VAL A 209 -21.65 -20.34 11.27
CA VAL A 209 -21.28 -20.28 9.86
C VAL A 209 -21.55 -21.67 9.31
N PRO A 210 -22.49 -21.85 8.36
CA PRO A 210 -22.74 -23.17 7.80
C PRO A 210 -21.43 -23.66 7.17
N THR A 211 -20.93 -24.78 7.66
CA THR A 211 -19.79 -25.45 7.06
C THR A 211 -20.30 -26.34 5.94
N ASP A 212 -19.78 -26.13 4.73
CA ASP A 212 -20.02 -27.06 3.65
C ASP A 212 -19.49 -28.46 4.04
N ASP A 213 -20.11 -29.50 3.50
CA ASP A 213 -19.65 -30.88 3.68
C ASP A 213 -18.17 -30.99 3.26
N VAL A 214 -17.39 -31.88 3.89
CA VAL A 214 -15.95 -32.04 3.59
C VAL A 214 -15.71 -32.37 2.10
N SER A 215 -16.65 -33.03 1.43
CA SER A 215 -16.60 -33.29 -0.01
C SER A 215 -16.71 -32.03 -0.88
N VAL A 216 -17.18 -30.91 -0.32
CA VAL A 216 -17.32 -29.58 -0.94
C VAL A 216 -16.26 -28.60 -0.38
N ALA A 217 -15.98 -28.64 0.92
CA ALA A 217 -14.98 -27.78 1.56
C ALA A 217 -13.53 -28.27 1.37
N GLY A 218 -13.35 -29.50 0.88
CA GLY A 218 -12.04 -30.04 0.53
C GLY A 218 -11.37 -29.24 -0.59
N PRO A 219 -10.03 -29.28 -0.70
CA PRO A 219 -9.29 -28.64 -1.78
C PRO A 219 -9.54 -29.38 -3.10
N ALA A 220 -10.72 -29.16 -3.69
CA ALA A 220 -11.11 -29.68 -4.98
C ALA A 220 -11.39 -28.53 -5.95
N ILE A 221 -11.16 -28.78 -7.24
CA ILE A 221 -11.41 -27.81 -8.30
C ILE A 221 -12.84 -28.04 -8.79
N TYR A 222 -13.79 -27.25 -8.28
CA TYR A 222 -15.21 -27.36 -8.68
C TYR A 222 -15.52 -26.64 -10.00
N LYS A 223 -14.67 -25.70 -10.41
CA LYS A 223 -14.87 -24.88 -11.61
C LYS A 223 -13.52 -24.51 -12.22
N SER A 224 -13.40 -24.63 -13.54
CA SER A 224 -12.25 -24.14 -14.30
C SER A 224 -12.36 -22.64 -14.56
N ALA A 225 -11.23 -22.00 -14.88
CA ALA A 225 -11.15 -20.60 -15.29
C ALA A 225 -11.69 -19.56 -14.29
N THR A 226 -11.75 -19.86 -12.99
CA THR A 226 -12.15 -18.88 -11.94
C THR A 226 -11.21 -17.69 -11.80
N SER A 227 -10.02 -17.74 -12.42
CA SER A 227 -9.09 -16.60 -12.48
C SER A 227 -9.71 -15.35 -13.12
N VAL A 228 -10.70 -15.51 -14.03
CA VAL A 228 -11.41 -14.38 -14.67
C VAL A 228 -12.35 -13.65 -13.69
N GLU A 229 -12.68 -14.27 -12.56
CA GLU A 229 -13.51 -13.64 -11.52
C GLU A 229 -12.64 -12.72 -10.63
N VAL A 230 -11.32 -12.90 -10.64
CA VAL A 230 -10.37 -12.12 -9.85
C VAL A 230 -9.84 -10.93 -10.65
N ARG A 231 -10.59 -9.82 -10.62
CA ARG A 231 -10.23 -8.57 -11.30
C ARG A 231 -9.03 -7.88 -10.65
N THR A 232 -7.83 -8.25 -11.09
CA THR A 232 -6.56 -7.74 -10.57
C THR A 232 -6.17 -6.36 -11.11
N GLY A 233 -6.99 -5.74 -11.95
CA GLY A 233 -6.73 -4.42 -12.51
C GLY A 233 -6.55 -3.32 -11.46
N LEU A 234 -7.19 -3.46 -10.30
CA LEU A 234 -7.02 -2.57 -9.15
C LEU A 234 -5.60 -2.61 -8.53
N TRP A 235 -4.72 -3.49 -9.02
CA TRP A 235 -3.35 -3.63 -8.55
C TRP A 235 -2.39 -2.62 -9.17
N ARG A 236 -2.83 -1.92 -10.22
CA ARG A 236 -2.02 -0.95 -10.95
C ARG A 236 -1.66 0.26 -10.11
N THR A 237 -0.38 0.63 -10.20
CA THR A 237 0.11 1.98 -9.92
C THR A 237 0.43 2.72 -11.22
N MET A 238 0.82 1.97 -12.25
CA MET A 238 1.12 2.43 -13.59
C MET A 238 0.28 1.65 -14.61
N ARG A 239 -0.10 2.32 -15.69
CA ARG A 239 -0.90 1.78 -16.78
C ARG A 239 -0.12 1.82 -18.09
N PRO A 240 -0.03 0.69 -18.83
CA PRO A 240 0.44 0.72 -20.21
C PRO A 240 -0.62 1.33 -21.13
N VAL A 241 -0.22 2.27 -21.99
CA VAL A 241 -1.06 2.89 -23.03
C VAL A 241 -0.38 2.69 -24.37
N ILE A 242 -1.12 2.18 -25.36
CA ILE A 242 -0.56 1.82 -26.66
C ILE A 242 -0.80 2.98 -27.64
N ASP A 243 0.27 3.49 -28.22
CA ASP A 243 0.23 4.35 -29.40
C ASP A 243 0.05 3.47 -30.65
N HIS A 244 -1.17 3.47 -31.20
CA HIS A 244 -1.52 2.67 -32.37
C HIS A 244 -0.88 3.17 -33.68
N GLU A 245 -0.38 4.41 -33.73
CA GLU A 245 0.34 4.95 -34.89
C GLU A 245 1.78 4.42 -34.92
N ARG A 246 2.39 4.22 -33.75
CA ARG A 246 3.74 3.64 -33.63
C ARG A 246 3.75 2.11 -33.62
N CYS A 247 2.61 1.47 -33.38
CA CYS A 247 2.52 0.03 -33.27
C CYS A 247 2.71 -0.66 -34.63
N ASN A 248 3.70 -1.56 -34.72
CA ASN A 248 3.98 -2.35 -35.93
C ASN A 248 3.13 -3.63 -36.07
N ARG A 249 2.15 -3.85 -35.18
CA ARG A 249 1.25 -5.02 -35.20
C ARG A 249 2.01 -6.36 -35.24
N CYS A 250 3.09 -6.48 -34.47
CA CYS A 250 3.85 -7.75 -34.37
C CYS A 250 3.03 -8.93 -33.80
N THR A 251 1.82 -8.69 -33.27
CA THR A 251 0.82 -9.65 -32.74
C THR A 251 1.26 -10.54 -31.57
N TRP A 252 2.54 -10.78 -31.34
CA TRP A 252 3.00 -11.72 -30.30
C TRP A 252 3.77 -11.07 -29.15
N VAL A 253 4.45 -9.93 -29.32
CA VAL A 253 5.45 -9.51 -28.32
C VAL A 253 4.78 -9.12 -27.00
N CYS A 254 3.94 -8.08 -27.01
CA CYS A 254 3.28 -7.64 -25.77
C CYS A 254 2.33 -8.71 -25.20
N GLY A 255 1.64 -9.45 -26.06
CA GLY A 255 0.74 -10.56 -25.68
C GLY A 255 1.46 -11.71 -24.99
N SER A 256 2.46 -12.30 -25.65
CA SER A 256 3.17 -13.49 -25.14
C SER A 256 4.03 -13.19 -23.91
N PHE A 257 4.58 -11.98 -23.80
CA PHE A 257 5.32 -11.57 -22.61
C PHE A 257 4.42 -11.09 -21.46
N CYS A 258 3.11 -10.97 -21.66
CA CYS A 258 2.19 -10.62 -20.58
C CYS A 258 2.05 -11.82 -19.62
N PRO A 259 2.56 -11.73 -18.37
CA PRO A 259 2.51 -12.85 -17.44
C PRO A 259 1.10 -13.18 -16.93
N ASP A 260 0.16 -12.25 -17.12
CA ASP A 260 -1.23 -12.35 -16.68
C ASP A 260 -2.20 -12.60 -17.85
N SER A 261 -1.69 -12.79 -19.08
CA SER A 261 -2.49 -12.96 -20.30
C SER A 261 -3.54 -11.86 -20.52
N ALA A 262 -3.26 -10.65 -20.04
CA ALA A 262 -4.15 -9.49 -20.09
C ALA A 262 -4.04 -8.69 -21.40
N ILE A 263 -3.45 -9.25 -22.45
CA ILE A 263 -3.31 -8.59 -23.76
C ILE A 263 -3.77 -9.57 -24.84
N SER A 264 -4.84 -9.19 -25.54
CA SER A 264 -5.38 -9.91 -26.71
C SER A 264 -5.02 -9.17 -27.99
N VAL A 265 -5.17 -9.80 -29.15
CA VAL A 265 -5.01 -9.17 -30.45
C VAL A 265 -6.38 -9.13 -31.12
N GLY A 266 -6.82 -7.93 -31.52
CA GLY A 266 -8.06 -7.77 -32.27
C GLY A 266 -7.94 -8.27 -33.71
N ASP A 267 -9.08 -8.41 -34.39
CA ASP A 267 -9.12 -8.79 -35.81
C ASP A 267 -8.40 -7.78 -36.73
N ASP A 268 -8.23 -6.54 -36.25
CA ASP A 268 -7.47 -5.45 -36.87
C ASP A 268 -5.94 -5.60 -36.72
N GLY A 269 -5.48 -6.61 -35.98
CA GLY A 269 -4.07 -6.87 -35.67
C GLY A 269 -3.52 -5.98 -34.55
N TYR A 270 -4.34 -5.14 -33.93
CA TYR A 270 -3.91 -4.28 -32.83
C TYR A 270 -4.02 -5.00 -31.49
N PRO A 271 -3.01 -4.86 -30.60
CA PRO A 271 -3.11 -5.38 -29.24
C PRO A 271 -4.13 -4.59 -28.42
N ARG A 272 -4.94 -5.30 -27.63
CA ARG A 272 -5.97 -4.76 -26.74
C ARG A 272 -5.68 -5.23 -25.32
N ILE A 273 -5.51 -4.27 -24.40
CA ILE A 273 -5.18 -4.57 -23.02
C ILE A 273 -6.47 -4.69 -22.21
N ASP A 274 -6.66 -5.83 -21.57
CA ASP A 274 -7.70 -6.04 -20.56
C ASP A 274 -7.29 -5.33 -19.26
N LEU A 275 -7.82 -4.12 -19.07
CA LEU A 275 -7.57 -3.32 -17.88
C LEU A 275 -8.32 -3.83 -16.63
N ASP A 276 -9.18 -4.84 -16.72
CA ASP A 276 -9.75 -5.47 -15.52
C ASP A 276 -8.78 -6.50 -14.90
N HIS A 277 -7.81 -7.00 -15.68
CA HIS A 277 -6.84 -8.01 -15.23
C HIS A 277 -5.37 -7.57 -15.40
N CYS A 278 -5.09 -6.49 -16.12
CA CYS A 278 -3.73 -5.96 -16.24
C CYS A 278 -3.25 -5.38 -14.90
N LYS A 279 -2.20 -5.97 -14.32
CA LYS A 279 -1.58 -5.52 -13.05
C LYS A 279 -0.62 -4.34 -13.21
N GLY A 280 -0.34 -3.89 -14.43
CA GLY A 280 0.58 -2.78 -14.66
C GLY A 280 2.04 -3.12 -14.35
N CYS A 281 2.47 -4.34 -14.64
CA CYS A 281 3.86 -4.78 -14.43
C CYS A 281 4.86 -4.17 -15.44
N LEU A 282 4.35 -3.53 -16.49
CA LEU A 282 5.10 -2.83 -17.55
C LEU A 282 6.10 -3.70 -18.34
N ILE A 283 5.97 -5.03 -18.28
CA ILE A 283 6.78 -5.92 -19.13
C ILE A 283 6.48 -5.65 -20.61
N CYS A 284 5.22 -5.41 -20.97
CA CYS A 284 4.85 -5.05 -22.35
C CYS A 284 5.53 -3.76 -22.83
N VAL A 285 5.68 -2.76 -21.95
CA VAL A 285 6.42 -1.52 -22.24
C VAL A 285 7.89 -1.81 -22.52
N ALA A 286 8.53 -2.58 -21.64
CA ALA A 286 9.94 -2.94 -21.77
C ALA A 286 10.24 -3.81 -23.00
N GLN A 287 9.30 -4.65 -23.42
CA GLN A 287 9.49 -5.58 -24.53
C GLN A 287 9.09 -5.00 -25.89
N CYS A 288 8.36 -3.89 -25.94
CA CYS A 288 7.85 -3.33 -27.20
C CYS A 288 9.00 -2.82 -28.09
N PRO A 289 9.31 -3.45 -29.24
CA PRO A 289 10.44 -3.04 -30.07
C PRO A 289 10.33 -1.62 -30.66
N PRO A 290 9.16 -1.16 -31.15
CA PRO A 290 9.02 0.22 -31.61
C PRO A 290 8.80 1.23 -30.47
N HIS A 291 8.85 0.79 -29.20
CA HIS A 291 8.50 1.63 -28.05
C HIS A 291 7.13 2.31 -28.18
N ALA A 292 6.16 1.58 -28.74
CA ALA A 292 4.79 2.05 -28.97
C ALA A 292 3.88 1.94 -27.73
N ILE A 293 4.42 1.56 -26.57
CA ILE A 293 3.64 1.44 -25.33
C ILE A 293 4.30 2.35 -24.29
N GLU A 294 3.55 3.31 -23.78
CA GLU A 294 3.97 4.23 -22.72
C GLU A 294 3.42 3.78 -21.36
N ALA A 295 4.16 4.08 -20.29
CA ALA A 295 3.68 3.90 -18.92
C ALA A 295 3.22 5.25 -18.33
N ILE A 296 1.95 5.35 -17.97
CA ILE A 296 1.39 6.52 -17.28
C ILE A 296 0.95 6.14 -15.87
N ALA A 297 0.93 7.08 -14.93
CA ALA A 297 0.41 6.81 -13.59
C ALA A 297 -1.10 6.51 -13.65
N GLU A 298 -1.56 5.51 -12.90
CA GLU A 298 -2.99 5.09 -12.89
C GLU A 298 -3.89 6.24 -12.43
N ALA A 299 -3.43 7.03 -11.46
CA ALA A 299 -4.14 8.22 -10.99
C ALA A 299 -4.35 9.25 -12.12
N ASP A 300 -3.34 9.48 -12.95
CA ASP A 300 -3.42 10.43 -14.07
C ASP A 300 -4.32 9.90 -15.19
N ALA A 301 -4.26 8.59 -15.46
CA ALA A 301 -5.13 7.92 -16.41
C ALA A 301 -6.62 8.10 -16.03
N ALA A 302 -6.94 7.87 -14.75
CA ALA A 302 -8.30 8.02 -14.24
C ALA A 302 -8.82 9.47 -14.34
N VAL A 303 -7.92 10.47 -14.22
CA VAL A 303 -8.28 11.89 -14.43
C VAL A 303 -8.56 12.17 -15.90
N ARG A 304 -7.77 11.63 -16.84
CA ARG A 304 -7.96 11.80 -18.29
C ARG A 304 -9.28 11.17 -18.76
N GLU A 305 -9.58 9.95 -18.31
CA GLU A 305 -10.83 9.25 -18.63
C GLU A 305 -12.07 10.03 -18.16
N LYS A 306 -12.04 10.56 -16.93
CA LYS A 306 -13.13 11.40 -16.40
C LYS A 306 -13.35 12.69 -17.19
N LYS A 307 -12.30 13.22 -17.82
CA LYS A 307 -12.36 14.43 -18.65
C LYS A 307 -12.73 14.13 -20.10
N GLY A 308 -12.95 12.87 -20.46
CA GLY A 308 -13.23 12.45 -21.85
C GLY A 308 -12.04 12.65 -22.80
N ALA A 309 -10.83 12.81 -22.26
CA ALA A 309 -9.63 12.94 -23.08
C ALA A 309 -9.23 11.55 -23.61
N PRO A 310 -8.84 11.41 -24.89
CA PRO A 310 -8.29 10.16 -25.39
C PRO A 310 -7.03 9.80 -24.59
N LEU A 311 -6.94 8.52 -24.22
CA LEU A 311 -5.73 7.92 -23.67
C LEU A 311 -4.79 7.53 -24.79
#